data_AF-A0A352CT45-F1
#
_entry.id   AF-A0A352CT45-F1
#
_cell.length_a   1.000
_cell.length_b   1.000
_cell.length_c   1.000
_cell.angle_alpha   90.00
_cell.angle_beta   90.00
_cell.angle_gamma   90.00
#
_symmetry.space_group_name_H-M   'P 1'
#
loop_
_entity.id
_entity.type
_entity.pdbx_description
1 polymer ?
#
loop_
_entity_poly.entity_id
_entity_poly.type
_entity_poly.pdbx_seq_one_letter_code
_entity_poly.pdbx_strand_id
1 'polypeptide(L)'
;PKDAESYLFYSIIHGQKERMTDRRIRYLIEEYGQKARAVCPEIPEHIHPHLFRHSRAMHLYQAGMDLTLVSQWLGHSNITTTLVYAHADTEQKRKAIEAATPSNSPLGKKLNPSRFTVTDEELLKRLTGLR
;
A
#
# COMPACT_ATOMS: atom_id res chain seq x y z
N PRO A 1 20.81 -4.51 -29.71
CA PRO A 1 19.99 -5.54 -29.02
C PRO A 1 20.40 -5.61 -27.54
N LYS A 2 19.51 -5.32 -26.60
CA LYS A 2 19.77 -5.64 -25.18
C LYS A 2 19.87 -7.16 -25.11
N ASP A 3 20.98 -7.65 -24.56
CA ASP A 3 21.24 -9.07 -24.41
C ASP A 3 20.10 -9.69 -23.58
N ALA A 4 19.32 -10.59 -24.17
CA ALA A 4 18.07 -11.10 -23.58
C ALA A 4 18.31 -11.84 -22.26
N GLU A 5 19.54 -12.34 -22.07
CA GLU A 5 20.00 -13.05 -20.87
C GLU A 5 20.53 -12.11 -19.77
N SER A 6 20.57 -10.79 -20.01
CA SER A 6 21.10 -9.85 -19.03
C SER A 6 20.08 -9.53 -17.93
N TYR A 7 20.52 -9.57 -16.67
CA TYR A 7 19.69 -9.18 -15.53
C TYR A 7 19.32 -7.70 -15.60
N LEU A 8 18.02 -7.39 -15.51
CA LEU A 8 17.53 -6.01 -15.42
C LEU A 8 18.06 -5.31 -14.15
N PHE A 9 18.09 -6.03 -13.02
CA PHE A 9 18.68 -5.59 -11.77
C PHE A 9 19.83 -6.51 -11.38
N TYR A 10 21.03 -5.95 -11.26
CA TYR A 10 22.25 -6.69 -10.96
C TYR A 10 23.08 -5.99 -9.88
N SER A 11 23.95 -6.77 -9.24
CA SER A 11 25.02 -6.28 -8.38
C SER A 11 26.37 -6.54 -9.07
N ILE A 12 27.38 -5.74 -8.77
CA ILE A 12 28.74 -5.98 -9.27
C ILE A 12 29.51 -6.69 -8.16
N ILE A 13 29.91 -7.93 -8.42
CA ILE A 13 30.68 -8.76 -7.48
C ILE A 13 31.94 -9.22 -8.22
N HIS A 14 33.12 -8.88 -7.68
CA HIS A 14 34.42 -9.14 -8.34
C HIS A 14 34.49 -8.66 -9.81
N GLY A 15 33.83 -7.55 -10.13
CA GLY A 15 33.77 -7.00 -11.49
C GLY A 15 32.76 -7.66 -12.43
N GLN A 16 32.06 -8.70 -12.00
CA GLN A 16 31.03 -9.39 -12.79
C GLN A 16 29.61 -8.96 -12.39
N LYS A 17 28.70 -8.94 -13.37
CA LYS A 17 27.28 -8.65 -13.12
C LYS A 17 26.58 -9.90 -12.63
N GLU A 18 26.15 -9.86 -11.39
CA GLU A 18 25.43 -10.94 -10.74
C GLU A 18 23.97 -10.56 -10.49
N ARG A 19 23.09 -11.57 -10.45
CA ARG A 19 21.68 -11.35 -10.13
C ARG A 19 21.56 -10.61 -8.81
N MET A 20 20.76 -9.53 -8.78
CA MET A 20 20.52 -8.84 -7.53
C MET A 20 19.77 -9.75 -6.54
N THR A 21 20.32 -9.88 -5.33
CA THR A 21 19.72 -10.68 -4.27
C THR A 21 18.67 -9.87 -3.52
N ASP A 22 17.67 -10.55 -2.99
CA ASP A 22 16.64 -9.92 -2.16
C ASP A 22 17.24 -9.23 -0.92
N ARG A 23 18.29 -9.83 -0.32
CA ARG A 23 19.04 -9.21 0.77
C ARG A 23 19.63 -7.86 0.36
N ARG A 24 20.18 -7.76 -0.86
CA ARG A 24 20.74 -6.50 -1.36
C ARG A 24 19.66 -5.46 -1.59
N ILE A 25 18.51 -5.85 -2.14
CA ILE A 25 17.36 -4.96 -2.30
C ILE A 25 16.91 -4.40 -0.95
N ARG A 26 16.75 -5.24 0.08
CA ARG A 26 16.36 -4.80 1.42
C ARG A 26 17.36 -3.79 1.99
N TYR A 27 18.65 -4.08 1.87
CA TYR A 27 19.71 -3.17 2.30
C TYR A 27 19.64 -1.81 1.59
N LEU A 28 19.48 -1.82 0.26
CA LEU A 28 19.34 -0.59 -0.53
C LEU A 28 18.11 0.21 -0.07
N ILE A 29 16.96 -0.44 0.09
CA ILE A 29 15.73 0.22 0.54
C ILE A 29 15.91 0.86 1.91
N GLU A 30 16.56 0.17 2.85
CA GLU A 30 16.83 0.70 4.18
C GLU A 30 17.77 1.92 4.13
N GLU A 31 18.85 1.83 3.35
CA GLU A 31 19.81 2.93 3.14
C GLU A 31 19.12 4.17 2.54
N TYR A 32 18.33 3.99 1.48
CA TYR A 32 17.59 5.09 0.86
C TYR A 32 16.46 5.60 1.76
N GLY A 33 15.86 4.74 2.58
CA GLY A 33 14.87 5.12 3.58
C GLY A 33 15.42 6.08 4.62
N GLN A 34 16.63 5.81 5.13
CA GLN A 34 17.34 6.70 6.05
C GLN A 34 17.62 8.06 5.40
N LYS A 35 18.11 8.06 4.15
CA LYS A 35 18.38 9.29 3.39
C LYS A 35 17.10 10.10 3.14
N ALA A 36 16.01 9.42 2.79
CA ALA A 36 14.74 10.07 2.51
C ALA A 36 14.12 10.68 3.78
N ARG A 37 14.28 10.04 4.94
CA ARG A 37 13.85 10.58 6.25
C ARG A 37 14.51 11.91 6.63
N ALA A 38 15.73 12.15 6.17
CA ALA A 38 16.40 13.43 6.39
C ALA A 38 15.68 14.61 5.72
N VAL A 39 14.87 14.35 4.69
CA VAL A 39 14.10 15.36 3.94
C VAL A 39 12.60 15.29 4.28
N CYS A 40 12.07 14.09 4.53
CA CYS A 40 10.68 13.85 4.87
C CYS A 40 10.57 13.01 6.16
N PRO A 41 10.40 13.65 7.33
CA PRO A 41 10.36 12.97 8.63
C PRO A 41 9.21 11.96 8.78
N GLU A 42 8.16 12.07 7.96
CA GLU A 42 7.00 11.17 7.98
C GLU A 42 7.32 9.77 7.45
N ILE A 43 8.44 9.59 6.74
CA ILE A 43 8.83 8.30 6.20
C ILE A 43 9.09 7.31 7.35
N PRO A 44 8.57 6.07 7.29
CA PRO A 44 8.61 5.12 8.40
C PRO A 44 10.04 4.72 8.71
N GLU A 45 10.38 4.47 9.99
CA GLU A 45 11.71 4.02 10.39
C GLU A 45 12.13 2.71 9.68
N HIS A 46 11.22 1.73 9.65
CA HIS A 46 11.44 0.43 9.03
C HIS A 46 10.79 0.37 7.64
N ILE A 47 11.61 0.47 6.59
CA ILE A 47 11.16 0.36 5.20
C ILE A 47 11.70 -0.94 4.61
N HIS A 48 10.83 -1.69 3.94
CA HIS A 48 11.19 -2.95 3.28
C HIS A 48 10.28 -3.20 2.06
N PRO A 49 10.60 -4.13 1.14
CA PRO A 49 9.83 -4.37 -0.09
C PRO A 49 8.33 -4.58 0.12
N HIS A 50 7.93 -5.30 1.17
CA HIS A 50 6.51 -5.56 1.46
C HIS A 50 5.73 -4.29 1.80
N LEU A 51 6.39 -3.24 2.29
CA LEU A 51 5.74 -1.98 2.66
C LEU A 51 5.33 -1.21 1.40
N PHE A 52 6.23 -1.11 0.42
CA PHE A 52 5.92 -0.53 -0.90
C PHE A 52 4.76 -1.26 -1.57
N ARG A 53 4.74 -2.59 -1.48
CA ARG A 53 3.64 -3.41 -2.01
C ARG A 53 2.32 -3.07 -1.31
N HIS A 54 2.35 -2.87 0.00
CA HIS A 54 1.18 -2.50 0.78
C HIS A 54 0.68 -1.09 0.41
N SER A 55 1.56 -0.09 0.37
CA SER A 55 1.20 1.28 -0.01
C SER A 55 0.60 1.33 -1.42
N ARG A 56 1.19 0.61 -2.38
CA ARG A 56 0.65 0.56 -3.75
C ARG A 56 -0.70 -0.14 -3.81
N ALA A 57 -0.89 -1.23 -3.07
CA ALA A 57 -2.17 -1.91 -2.98
C ALA A 57 -3.26 -0.98 -2.44
N MET A 58 -2.95 -0.23 -1.37
CA MET A 58 -3.89 0.70 -0.76
C MET A 58 -4.24 1.84 -1.72
N HIS A 59 -3.26 2.42 -2.41
CA HIS A 59 -3.54 3.46 -3.43
C HIS A 59 -4.46 2.97 -4.54
N LEU A 60 -4.27 1.73 -5.04
CA LEU A 60 -5.14 1.16 -6.05
C LEU A 60 -6.55 0.95 -5.51
N TYR A 61 -6.66 0.41 -4.30
CA TYR A 61 -7.95 0.17 -3.66
C TYR A 61 -8.71 1.48 -3.42
N GLN A 62 -8.06 2.51 -2.86
CA GLN A 62 -8.64 3.83 -2.63
C GLN A 62 -9.06 4.54 -3.93
N ALA A 63 -8.36 4.28 -5.04
CA ALA A 63 -8.76 4.75 -6.37
C ALA A 63 -10.01 4.05 -6.93
N GLY A 64 -10.62 3.13 -6.17
CA GLY A 64 -11.84 2.41 -6.53
C GLY A 64 -11.61 1.09 -7.24
N MET A 65 -10.36 0.59 -7.26
CA MET A 65 -10.08 -0.74 -7.82
C MET A 65 -10.65 -1.82 -6.91
N ASP A 66 -11.40 -2.77 -7.45
CA ASP A 66 -11.89 -3.92 -6.69
C ASP A 66 -10.73 -4.73 -6.08
N LEU A 67 -10.92 -5.24 -4.86
CA LEU A 67 -9.88 -5.99 -4.13
C LEU A 67 -9.44 -7.26 -4.86
N THR A 68 -10.35 -7.90 -5.60
CA THR A 68 -10.01 -9.06 -6.42
C THR A 68 -9.01 -8.66 -7.50
N LEU A 69 -9.22 -7.50 -8.12
CA LEU A 69 -8.35 -6.96 -9.15
C LEU A 69 -7.00 -6.49 -8.57
N VAL A 70 -7.00 -5.85 -7.39
CA VAL A 70 -5.76 -5.51 -6.66
C VAL A 70 -4.95 -6.77 -6.34
N SER A 71 -5.61 -7.83 -5.87
CA SER A 71 -4.97 -9.12 -5.56
C SER A 71 -4.32 -9.75 -6.79
N GLN A 72 -5.02 -9.74 -7.92
CA GLN A 72 -4.51 -10.24 -9.20
C GLN A 72 -3.33 -9.41 -9.71
N TRP A 73 -3.44 -8.08 -9.65
CA TRP A 73 -2.37 -7.15 -10.05
C TRP A 73 -1.08 -7.35 -9.27
N LEU A 74 -1.17 -7.70 -7.99
CA LEU A 74 -0.01 -7.97 -7.16
C LEU A 74 0.48 -9.42 -7.31
N GLY A 75 -0.35 -10.33 -7.85
CA GLY A 75 0.00 -11.74 -8.00
C GLY A 75 0.00 -12.51 -6.67
N HIS A 76 -0.89 -12.17 -5.73
CA HIS A 76 -1.07 -12.98 -4.53
C HIS A 76 -1.80 -14.29 -4.89
N SER A 77 -1.21 -15.44 -4.53
CA SER A 77 -1.87 -16.74 -4.65
C SER A 77 -2.97 -16.96 -3.60
N ASN A 78 -3.03 -16.13 -2.56
CA ASN A 78 -4.03 -16.21 -1.49
C ASN A 78 -4.69 -14.85 -1.25
N ILE A 79 -6.01 -14.79 -1.40
CA ILE A 79 -6.81 -13.56 -1.27
C ILE A 79 -6.88 -13.04 0.17
N THR A 80 -6.57 -13.88 1.17
CA THR A 80 -6.60 -13.47 2.60
C THR A 80 -5.60 -12.36 2.94
N THR A 81 -4.47 -12.25 2.24
CA THR A 81 -3.54 -11.12 2.43
C THR A 81 -4.08 -9.80 1.90
N THR A 82 -5.04 -9.85 0.97
CA THR A 82 -5.72 -8.68 0.39
C THR A 82 -6.94 -8.26 1.20
N LEU A 83 -7.54 -9.17 2.00
CA LEU A 83 -8.66 -8.85 2.90
C LEU A 83 -8.30 -7.84 4.00
N VAL A 84 -7.01 -7.72 4.35
CA VAL A 84 -6.54 -6.66 5.26
C VAL A 84 -6.90 -5.26 4.74
N TYR A 85 -6.89 -5.05 3.41
CA TYR A 85 -7.30 -3.77 2.81
C TYR A 85 -8.82 -3.53 2.92
N ALA A 86 -9.63 -4.60 2.85
CA ALA A 86 -11.08 -4.51 3.05
C ALA A 86 -11.44 -4.01 4.46
N HIS A 87 -10.64 -4.36 5.47
CA HIS A 87 -10.84 -3.89 6.84
C HIS A 87 -10.33 -2.47 7.05
N ALA A 88 -9.36 -2.03 6.25
CA ALA A 88 -8.64 -0.78 6.37
C ALA A 88 -9.44 0.47 5.93
N ASP A 89 -10.35 0.35 4.95
CA ASP A 89 -11.06 1.50 4.40
C ASP A 89 -12.48 1.66 4.99
N THR A 90 -12.56 2.39 6.10
CA THR A 90 -13.84 2.78 6.73
C THR A 90 -14.62 3.77 5.84
N GLU A 91 -13.93 4.58 5.04
CA GLU A 91 -14.54 5.59 4.17
C GLU A 91 -15.23 4.98 2.94
N GLN A 92 -14.62 3.97 2.30
CA GLN A 92 -15.32 3.22 1.25
C GLN A 92 -16.54 2.48 1.79
N LYS A 93 -16.46 1.90 3.00
CA LYS A 93 -17.62 1.28 3.66
C LYS A 93 -18.71 2.32 3.93
N ARG A 94 -18.34 3.50 4.44
CA ARG A 94 -19.28 4.60 4.66
C ARG A 94 -19.96 5.02 3.35
N LYS A 95 -19.18 5.27 2.29
CA LYS A 95 -19.70 5.64 0.96
C LYS A 95 -20.62 4.56 0.38
N ALA A 96 -20.26 3.29 0.50
CA ALA A 96 -21.09 2.18 0.04
C ALA A 96 -22.40 2.10 0.82
N ILE A 97 -22.36 2.26 2.15
CA ILE A 97 -23.56 2.30 2.99
C ILE A 97 -24.43 3.51 2.64
N GLU A 98 -23.85 4.69 2.44
CA GLU A 98 -24.59 5.88 2.00
C GLU A 98 -25.25 5.69 0.64
N ALA A 99 -24.52 5.17 -0.34
CA ALA A 99 -25.05 4.90 -1.68
C ALA A 99 -26.17 3.84 -1.66
N ALA A 100 -26.08 2.85 -0.78
CA ALA A 100 -27.09 1.80 -0.63
C ALA A 100 -28.25 2.19 0.30
N THR A 101 -28.18 3.33 0.99
CA THR A 101 -29.23 3.78 1.93
C THR A 101 -30.23 4.69 1.20
N PRO A 102 -31.51 4.29 1.10
CA PRO A 102 -32.56 5.13 0.50
C PRO A 102 -32.74 6.44 1.28
N SER A 103 -33.05 7.55 0.60
CA SER A 103 -33.20 8.88 1.21
C SER A 103 -34.28 8.95 2.30
N ASN A 104 -35.24 8.03 2.30
CA ASN A 104 -36.32 7.90 3.28
C ASN A 104 -36.00 6.91 4.42
N SER A 105 -34.81 6.32 4.46
CA SER A 105 -34.40 5.40 5.50
C SER A 105 -34.07 6.13 6.81
N PRO A 106 -34.54 5.65 7.97
CA PRO A 106 -34.17 6.20 9.29
C PRO A 106 -32.66 6.09 9.59
N LEU A 107 -31.90 5.30 8.81
CA LEU A 107 -30.45 5.21 8.87
C LEU A 107 -29.74 6.46 8.31
N GLY A 108 -30.36 7.20 7.38
CA GLY A 108 -29.77 8.41 6.79
C GLY A 108 -29.39 9.47 7.82
N LYS A 109 -30.18 9.61 8.91
CA LYS A 109 -29.88 10.51 10.03
C LYS A 109 -28.72 10.02 10.92
N LYS A 110 -28.41 8.73 10.89
CA LYS A 110 -27.32 8.11 11.67
C LYS A 110 -25.99 8.06 10.91
N LEU A 111 -26.02 8.18 9.58
CA LEU A 111 -24.85 8.21 8.71
C LEU A 111 -24.17 9.60 8.64
N ASN A 112 -24.57 10.55 9.50
CA ASN A 112 -24.02 11.90 9.52
C ASN A 112 -22.47 11.87 9.60
N PRO A 113 -21.75 12.37 8.57
CA PRO A 113 -20.28 12.39 8.52
C PRO A 113 -19.66 13.10 9.73
N SER A 114 -20.38 14.06 10.33
CA SER A 114 -19.93 14.81 11.50
C SER A 114 -19.78 13.95 12.78
N ARG A 115 -20.25 12.70 12.79
CA ARG A 115 -20.12 11.78 13.94
C ARG A 115 -18.89 10.87 13.89
N PHE A 116 -18.26 10.74 12.71
CA PHE A 116 -17.07 9.92 12.51
C PHE A 116 -15.93 10.81 12.04
N THR A 117 -15.57 11.81 12.85
CA THR A 117 -14.35 12.59 12.64
C THR A 117 -13.17 11.81 13.21
N VAL A 118 -12.86 10.66 12.61
CA VAL A 118 -11.46 10.22 12.61
C VAL A 118 -10.85 11.03 11.48
N THR A 119 -9.99 12.00 11.79
CA THR A 119 -9.18 12.62 10.75
C THR A 119 -8.31 11.51 10.17
N ASP A 120 -8.75 10.98 9.02
CA ASP A 120 -8.30 9.74 8.38
C ASP A 120 -6.80 9.68 8.09
N GLU A 121 -6.09 10.79 8.25
CA GLU A 121 -4.66 10.89 8.06
C GLU A 121 -3.87 9.97 8.99
N GLU A 122 -4.26 9.82 10.26
CA GLU A 122 -3.51 8.98 11.21
C GLU A 122 -3.73 7.48 10.94
N LEU A 123 -4.95 7.11 10.52
CA LEU A 123 -5.27 5.74 10.12
C LEU A 123 -4.58 5.39 8.80
N LEU A 124 -4.62 6.30 7.81
CA LEU A 124 -3.89 6.15 6.55
C LEU A 124 -2.39 6.04 6.80
N LYS A 125 -1.84 6.85 7.71
CA LYS A 125 -0.44 6.76 8.10
C LYS A 125 -0.15 5.35 8.59
N ARG A 126 -0.88 4.86 9.60
CA ARG A 126 -0.66 3.51 10.17
C ARG A 126 -0.77 2.38 9.16
N LEU A 127 -1.77 2.44 8.27
CA LEU A 127 -1.98 1.42 7.25
C LEU A 127 -0.87 1.44 6.21
N THR A 128 -0.48 2.63 5.74
CA THR A 128 0.64 2.80 4.80
C THR A 128 2.02 2.64 5.47
N GLY A 129 2.04 2.42 6.78
CA GLY A 129 3.21 2.26 7.64
C GLY A 129 3.89 3.56 8.06
N LEU A 130 3.40 4.72 7.63
CA LEU A 130 3.78 6.03 8.17
C LEU A 130 3.31 6.09 9.63
N ARG A 131 4.13 6.53 10.57
CA ARG A 131 3.72 6.75 11.97
C ARG A 131 3.74 8.23 12.26
#